data_AF-A0A1B6DEE6-F1
#
_entry.id   AF-A0A1B6DEE6-F1
#
_cell.length_a   1.000
_cell.length_b   1.000
_cell.length_c   1.000
_cell.angle_alpha   90.00
_cell.angle_beta   90.00
_cell.angle_gamma   90.00
#
_symmetry.space_group_name_H-M   'P 1'
#
loop_
_entity.id
_entity.type
_entity.pdbx_description
1 polymer ?
#
loop_
_entity_poly.entity_id
_entity_poly.type
_entity_poly.pdbx_seq_one_letter_code
_entity_poly.pdbx_strand_id
1 'polypeptide(L)'
;MSVVNLGFLIEVHEMFLKIRKLFKDKLVNMENQMDVDLEDGIYLVDTMLSKIDEKLTKSVSSNNEFNFRLIGMKITLLYEKSKFYIYFKQFDRALEILQDTYTEFKSHIFRPELGYIILCILNRLSYYVNFVDPVKAINYLEESELHYYNMIQSNNTFSWYTTDDLFSLNLEPIFQNNNQEKFEKLFLKNMQFLCFIYFTHNEMDKYILYQHYVLNKQLLLMDTDVAEWASKVARLATILLHLEKFHEARHHLAAATCVVEANLFTLTSALPSSLLYTKKIEVQKAMAEVSKCWCKYGIKLLKASKHHYLYQKYGDCYHNALWTTPKEIVQEVKTNQNKLLEENKNMENANNYEVSVNKVNENKIIGDEIQDSEEVISENVLVSEIIDEIKEKDSN
;
A
#
# COMPACT_ATOMS: atom_id res chain seq x y z
N MET A 1 0.07 41.64 15.62
CA MET A 1 -0.56 40.69 16.58
C MET A 1 -0.26 41.16 18.00
N SER A 2 -1.18 41.07 18.97
CA SER A 2 -0.92 41.49 20.36
C SER A 2 0.08 40.55 21.05
N VAL A 3 0.91 41.07 21.95
CA VAL A 3 1.85 40.32 22.82
C VAL A 3 1.20 39.09 23.47
N VAL A 4 -0.11 39.18 23.76
CA VAL A 4 -0.95 38.13 24.35
C VAL A 4 -1.05 36.85 23.49
N ASN A 5 -0.93 36.93 22.16
CA ASN A 5 -1.02 35.74 21.31
C ASN A 5 0.32 35.01 21.18
N LEU A 6 1.44 35.73 21.27
CA LEU A 6 2.77 35.12 21.25
C LEU A 6 3.05 34.35 22.54
N GLY A 7 2.67 34.92 23.71
CA GLY A 7 2.82 34.23 25.00
C GLY A 7 2.03 32.92 25.06
N PHE A 8 0.78 32.93 24.56
CA PHE A 8 -0.03 31.72 24.43
C PHE A 8 0.63 30.69 23.49
N LEU A 9 1.14 31.13 22.34
CA LEU A 9 1.77 30.23 21.37
C LEU A 9 3.03 29.56 21.93
N ILE A 10 3.85 30.30 22.69
CA ILE A 10 5.03 29.75 23.39
C ILE A 10 4.62 28.65 24.35
N GLU A 11 3.61 28.92 25.18
CA GLU A 11 3.12 27.96 26.16
C GLU A 11 2.61 26.67 25.51
N VAL A 12 1.74 26.79 24.49
CA VAL A 12 1.17 25.63 23.80
C VAL A 12 2.24 24.89 22.98
N HIS A 13 3.24 25.59 22.42
CA HIS A 13 4.39 24.97 21.75
C HIS A 13 5.21 24.08 22.70
N GLU A 14 5.57 24.59 23.88
CA GLU A 14 6.33 23.84 24.88
C GLU A 14 5.56 22.61 25.38
N MET A 15 4.25 22.74 25.61
CA MET A 15 3.41 21.62 26.00
C MET A 15 3.32 20.56 24.89
N PHE A 16 3.19 20.97 23.63
CA PHE A 16 3.17 20.05 22.49
C PHE A 16 4.50 19.28 22.33
N LEU A 17 5.64 19.94 22.54
CA LEU A 17 6.95 19.27 22.51
C LEU A 17 7.05 18.19 23.60
N LYS A 18 6.47 18.41 24.79
CA LYS A 18 6.40 17.39 25.85
C LYS A 18 5.59 16.18 25.41
N ILE A 19 4.41 16.38 24.80
CA ILE A 19 3.58 15.29 24.25
C ILE A 19 4.38 14.49 23.21
N ARG A 20 5.06 15.17 22.27
CA ARG A 20 5.87 14.48 21.25
C ARG A 20 7.02 13.69 21.85
N LYS A 21 7.65 14.21 22.91
CA LYS A 21 8.73 13.53 23.61
C LYS A 21 8.26 12.24 24.27
N LEU A 22 7.08 12.23 24.90
CA LEU A 22 6.48 11.03 25.51
C LEU A 22 6.36 9.89 24.49
N PHE A 23 5.87 10.15 23.28
CA PHE A 23 5.78 9.14 22.23
C PHE A 23 7.15 8.72 21.68
N LYS A 24 8.11 9.65 21.57
CA LYS A 24 9.45 9.36 21.05
C LYS A 24 10.28 8.50 22.00
N ASP A 25 10.29 8.83 23.28
CA ASP A 25 11.08 8.11 24.29
C ASP A 25 10.56 6.67 24.48
N LYS A 26 9.27 6.44 24.19
CA LYS A 26 8.65 5.12 24.22
C LYS A 26 8.95 4.23 23.01
N LEU A 27 9.07 4.80 21.81
CA LEU A 27 9.56 4.05 20.64
C LEU A 27 10.96 3.47 20.88
N VAL A 28 11.73 4.08 21.78
CA VAL A 28 13.09 3.66 22.14
C VAL A 28 13.09 2.64 23.31
N ASN A 29 12.12 2.71 24.22
CA ASN A 29 12.07 1.91 25.44
C ASN A 29 10.85 0.97 25.45
N MET A 30 10.83 -0.05 24.59
CA MET A 30 9.75 -1.04 24.55
C MET A 30 9.76 -2.04 25.73
N GLU A 31 10.80 -2.04 26.57
CA GLU A 31 10.98 -3.13 27.55
C GLU A 31 10.89 -2.73 29.03
N ASN A 32 10.98 -1.46 29.44
CA ASN A 32 11.01 -1.13 30.87
C ASN A 32 10.61 0.33 31.17
N GLN A 33 9.41 0.55 31.73
CA GLN A 33 9.08 1.42 32.89
C GLN A 33 7.59 1.83 32.91
N MET A 34 7.07 2.01 34.13
CA MET A 34 5.67 2.23 34.55
C MET A 34 4.83 3.23 33.73
N ASP A 35 3.54 2.88 33.57
CA ASP A 35 2.45 3.61 32.88
C ASP A 35 2.12 5.04 33.37
N VAL A 36 2.78 5.55 34.40
CA VAL A 36 2.42 6.83 35.07
C VAL A 36 2.64 8.05 34.16
N ASP A 37 3.69 8.05 33.34
CA ASP A 37 4.04 9.17 32.46
C ASP A 37 3.02 9.36 31.30
N LEU A 38 2.20 8.35 31.00
CA LEU A 38 1.21 8.40 29.92
C LEU A 38 -0.16 8.92 30.38
N GLU A 39 -0.55 8.69 31.64
CA GLU A 39 -1.73 9.32 32.23
C GLU A 39 -1.53 10.84 32.35
N ASP A 40 -0.31 11.26 32.75
CA ASP A 40 0.12 12.65 32.72
C ASP A 40 0.05 13.25 31.30
N GLY A 41 0.31 12.42 30.28
CA GLY A 41 0.16 12.78 28.87
C GLY A 41 -1.28 13.14 28.48
N ILE A 42 -2.27 12.34 28.90
CA ILE A 42 -3.69 12.65 28.66
C ILE A 42 -4.09 13.93 29.40
N TYR A 43 -3.71 14.07 30.67
CA TYR A 43 -4.00 15.28 31.44
C TYR A 43 -3.40 16.54 30.79
N LEU A 44 -2.18 16.43 30.26
CA LEU A 44 -1.53 17.50 29.52
C LEU A 44 -2.32 17.88 28.25
N VAL A 45 -2.78 16.89 27.48
CA VAL A 45 -3.62 17.09 26.30
C VAL A 45 -4.93 17.80 26.66
N ASP A 46 -5.63 17.34 27.71
CA ASP A 46 -6.90 17.92 28.17
C ASP A 46 -6.74 19.36 28.67
N THR A 47 -5.61 19.64 29.33
CA THR A 47 -5.23 21.00 29.75
C THR A 47 -5.04 21.90 28.52
N MET A 48 -4.35 21.42 27.48
CA MET A 48 -4.15 22.19 26.25
C MET A 48 -5.46 22.43 25.50
N LEU A 49 -6.31 21.42 25.38
CA LEU A 49 -7.63 21.53 24.75
C LEU A 49 -8.47 22.60 25.43
N SER A 50 -8.54 22.58 26.77
CA SER A 50 -9.29 23.57 27.55
C SER A 50 -8.78 25.00 27.30
N LYS A 51 -7.46 25.19 27.23
CA LYS A 51 -6.85 26.50 26.93
C LYS A 51 -7.16 26.99 25.51
N ILE A 52 -7.12 26.09 24.53
CA ILE A 52 -7.46 26.42 23.14
C ILE A 52 -8.95 26.78 23.01
N ASP A 53 -9.85 26.02 23.66
CA ASP A 53 -11.28 26.30 23.65
C ASP A 53 -11.62 27.63 24.34
N GLU A 54 -10.96 27.95 25.46
CA GLU A 54 -11.09 29.26 26.12
C GLU A 54 -10.60 30.39 25.19
N LYS A 55 -9.55 30.15 24.41
CA LYS A 55 -9.03 31.15 23.45
C LYS A 55 -9.97 31.34 22.26
N LEU A 56 -10.54 30.25 21.72
CA LEU A 56 -11.50 30.25 20.62
C LEU A 56 -12.81 30.94 21.01
N THR A 57 -13.32 30.71 22.22
CA THR A 57 -14.54 31.36 22.73
C THR A 57 -14.37 32.86 22.97
N LYS A 58 -13.15 33.32 23.28
CA LYS A 58 -12.84 34.75 23.44
C LYS A 58 -12.57 35.48 22.12
N SER A 59 -12.34 34.78 21.01
CA SER A 59 -11.94 35.38 19.72
C SER A 59 -13.10 35.64 18.73
N VAL A 60 -14.35 35.56 19.20
CA VAL A 60 -15.61 35.58 18.41
C VAL A 60 -15.80 36.80 17.48
N SER A 61 -15.02 37.88 17.63
CA SER A 61 -15.23 39.13 16.87
C SER A 61 -14.30 39.36 15.66
N SER A 62 -13.39 38.44 15.32
CA SER A 62 -12.49 38.64 14.18
C SER A 62 -12.35 37.37 13.35
N ASN A 63 -12.74 37.44 12.09
CA ASN A 63 -12.58 36.41 11.06
C ASN A 63 -11.08 36.27 10.71
N ASN A 64 -10.31 35.74 11.66
CA ASN A 64 -8.86 35.74 11.64
C ASN A 64 -8.36 34.33 11.36
N GLU A 65 -7.51 34.19 10.36
CA GLU A 65 -6.64 33.04 10.05
C GLU A 65 -6.08 32.34 11.31
N PHE A 66 -5.78 33.11 12.36
CA PHE A 66 -5.37 32.57 13.67
C PHE A 66 -6.39 31.62 14.32
N ASN A 67 -7.70 31.82 14.12
CA ASN A 67 -8.74 30.92 14.61
C ASN A 67 -8.67 29.55 13.92
N PHE A 68 -8.41 29.49 12.61
CA PHE A 68 -8.26 28.20 11.92
C PHE A 68 -6.99 27.48 12.36
N ARG A 69 -5.92 28.22 12.67
CA ARG A 69 -4.73 27.64 13.29
C ARG A 69 -5.04 27.03 14.67
N LEU A 70 -5.81 27.72 15.52
CA LEU A 70 -6.26 27.18 16.81
C LEU A 70 -7.15 25.94 16.64
N ILE A 71 -8.04 25.92 15.65
CA ILE A 71 -8.84 24.73 15.30
C ILE A 71 -7.90 23.59 14.87
N GLY A 72 -6.92 23.84 14.01
CA GLY A 72 -5.93 22.85 13.60
C GLY A 72 -5.14 22.28 14.79
N MET A 73 -4.73 23.13 15.74
CA MET A 73 -4.11 22.68 16.99
C MET A 73 -5.05 21.78 17.79
N LYS A 74 -6.32 22.17 17.94
CA LYS A 74 -7.35 21.37 18.64
C LYS A 74 -7.51 20.00 18.01
N ILE A 75 -7.69 19.93 16.69
CA ILE A 75 -7.82 18.67 15.95
C ILE A 75 -6.56 17.81 16.12
N THR A 76 -5.37 18.42 16.06
CA THR A 76 -4.11 17.70 16.28
C THR A 76 -4.05 17.11 17.69
N LEU A 77 -4.48 17.84 18.72
CA LEU A 77 -4.52 17.32 20.09
C LEU A 77 -5.54 16.20 20.26
N LEU A 78 -6.72 16.28 19.62
CA LEU A 78 -7.70 15.19 19.62
C LEU A 78 -7.13 13.94 18.92
N TYR A 79 -6.41 14.14 17.81
CA TYR A 79 -5.68 13.06 17.14
C TYR A 79 -4.60 12.44 18.04
N GLU A 80 -3.77 13.24 18.74
CA GLU A 80 -2.81 12.70 19.71
C GLU A 80 -3.49 12.01 20.90
N LYS A 81 -4.61 12.56 21.39
CA LYS A 81 -5.42 11.96 22.46
C LYS A 81 -5.90 10.57 22.07
N SER A 82 -6.33 10.38 20.82
CA SER A 82 -6.75 9.07 20.32
C SER A 82 -5.62 8.05 20.51
N LYS A 83 -4.37 8.38 20.16
CA LYS A 83 -3.21 7.49 20.31
C LYS A 83 -2.97 7.05 21.75
N PHE A 84 -3.16 7.95 22.71
CA PHE A 84 -3.11 7.57 24.12
C PHE A 84 -4.20 6.55 24.46
N TYR A 85 -5.45 6.76 24.03
CA TYR A 85 -6.52 5.79 24.26
C TYR A 85 -6.25 4.43 23.63
N ILE A 86 -5.68 4.38 22.42
CA ILE A 86 -5.24 3.13 21.80
C ILE A 86 -4.19 2.44 22.65
N TYR A 87 -3.21 3.19 23.15
CA TYR A 87 -2.21 2.62 24.04
C TYR A 87 -2.83 2.02 25.30
N PHE A 88 -3.82 2.69 25.89
CA PHE A 88 -4.58 2.16 27.02
C PHE A 88 -5.63 1.11 26.64
N LYS A 89 -5.62 0.61 25.40
CA LYS A 89 -6.55 -0.38 24.85
C LYS A 89 -8.02 0.05 24.91
N GLN A 90 -8.27 1.36 24.94
CA GLN A 90 -9.60 1.98 24.91
C GLN A 90 -9.97 2.35 23.46
N PHE A 91 -10.09 1.33 22.60
CA PHE A 91 -10.31 1.51 21.17
C PHE A 91 -11.61 2.26 20.86
N ASP A 92 -12.70 1.98 21.58
CA ASP A 92 -14.00 2.64 21.35
C ASP A 92 -13.90 4.16 21.54
N ARG A 93 -13.21 4.62 22.59
CA ARG A 93 -12.98 6.05 22.85
C ARG A 93 -12.10 6.70 21.81
N ALA A 94 -11.05 6.01 21.36
CA ALA A 94 -10.19 6.50 20.30
C ALA A 94 -10.97 6.67 18.99
N LEU A 95 -11.82 5.69 18.66
CA LEU A 95 -12.65 5.71 17.47
C LEU A 95 -13.71 6.82 17.52
N GLU A 96 -14.42 6.96 18.65
CA GLU A 96 -15.41 8.01 18.88
C GLU A 96 -14.80 9.39 18.67
N ILE A 97 -13.66 9.68 19.31
CA ILE A 97 -12.97 10.98 19.16
C ILE A 97 -12.60 11.25 17.71
N LEU A 98 -12.04 10.27 17.01
CA LEU A 98 -11.63 10.45 15.62
C LEU A 98 -12.85 10.65 14.69
N GLN A 99 -13.93 9.89 14.90
CA GLN A 99 -15.16 10.00 14.10
C GLN A 99 -15.88 11.32 14.33
N ASP A 100 -15.99 11.76 15.57
CA ASP A 100 -16.62 13.04 15.94
C ASP A 100 -15.82 14.21 15.36
N THR A 101 -14.50 14.19 15.56
CA THR A 101 -13.59 15.21 15.00
C THR A 101 -13.70 15.28 13.49
N TYR A 102 -13.72 14.13 12.82
CA TYR A 102 -13.87 14.08 11.37
C TYR A 102 -15.22 14.64 10.91
N THR A 103 -16.30 14.23 11.56
CA THR A 103 -17.67 14.65 11.20
C THR A 103 -17.87 16.15 11.38
N GLU A 104 -17.30 16.73 12.44
CA GLU A 104 -17.37 18.16 12.74
C GLU A 104 -16.58 19.01 11.74
N PHE A 105 -15.37 18.58 11.35
CA PHE A 105 -14.44 19.44 10.61
C PHE A 105 -14.27 19.11 9.12
N LYS A 106 -14.88 18.04 8.60
CA LYS A 106 -14.74 17.65 7.17
C LYS A 106 -15.16 18.74 6.17
N SER A 107 -16.11 19.61 6.52
CA SER A 107 -16.52 20.73 5.66
C SER A 107 -15.44 21.81 5.49
N HIS A 108 -14.41 21.80 6.33
CA HIS A 108 -13.33 22.77 6.32
C HIS A 108 -11.99 22.20 5.83
N ILE A 109 -12.01 21.02 5.21
CA ILE A 109 -10.80 20.29 4.82
C ILE A 109 -9.88 21.05 3.85
N PHE A 110 -10.45 21.92 3.01
CA PHE A 110 -9.68 22.75 2.06
C PHE A 110 -8.92 23.92 2.71
N ARG A 111 -9.05 24.10 4.04
CA ARG A 111 -8.26 25.09 4.76
C ARG A 111 -6.81 24.59 4.94
N PRO A 112 -5.80 25.43 4.63
CA PRO A 112 -4.37 25.14 4.84
C PRO A 112 -4.03 24.45 6.17
N GLU A 113 -4.70 24.88 7.24
CA GLU A 113 -4.46 24.46 8.62
C GLU A 113 -5.04 23.09 8.94
N LEU A 114 -6.02 22.62 8.16
CA LEU A 114 -6.86 21.47 8.50
C LEU A 114 -6.66 20.29 7.56
N GLY A 115 -6.36 20.53 6.28
CA GLY A 115 -6.29 19.47 5.26
C GLY A 115 -5.36 18.33 5.64
N TYR A 116 -4.10 18.63 6.00
CA TYR A 116 -3.12 17.62 6.38
C TYR A 116 -3.58 16.75 7.57
N ILE A 117 -4.05 17.38 8.65
CA ILE A 117 -4.46 16.65 9.86
C ILE A 117 -5.73 15.82 9.65
N ILE A 118 -6.67 16.29 8.81
CA ILE A 118 -7.86 15.50 8.47
C ILE A 118 -7.47 14.27 7.65
N LEU A 119 -6.51 14.37 6.72
CA LEU A 119 -6.00 13.19 6.01
C LEU A 119 -5.29 12.20 6.96
N CYS A 120 -4.61 12.69 8.02
CA CYS A 120 -4.09 11.82 9.08
C CYS A 120 -5.21 11.11 9.86
N ILE A 121 -6.30 11.82 10.17
CA ILE A 121 -7.47 11.24 10.85
C ILE A 121 -8.10 10.16 9.98
N LEU A 122 -8.30 10.41 8.68
CA LEU A 122 -8.84 9.41 7.75
C LEU A 122 -7.98 8.16 7.67
N ASN A 123 -6.65 8.31 7.59
CA ASN A 123 -5.72 7.17 7.63
C ASN A 123 -5.94 6.31 8.88
N ARG A 124 -5.97 6.97 10.04
CA ARG A 124 -6.05 6.34 11.35
C ARG A 124 -7.43 5.72 11.60
N LEU A 125 -8.50 6.39 11.21
CA LEU A 125 -9.87 5.84 11.22
C LEU A 125 -9.96 4.58 10.38
N SER A 126 -9.42 4.63 9.17
CA SER A 126 -9.42 3.48 8.27
C SER A 126 -8.71 2.30 8.92
N TYR A 127 -7.56 2.53 9.55
CA TYR A 127 -6.81 1.46 10.21
C TYR A 127 -7.64 0.75 11.29
N TYR A 128 -8.30 1.51 12.18
CA TYR A 128 -9.09 0.90 13.24
C TYR A 128 -10.37 0.26 12.75
N VAL A 129 -11.05 0.90 11.82
CA VAL A 129 -12.34 0.42 11.30
C VAL A 129 -12.14 -0.80 10.42
N ASN A 130 -10.98 -0.98 9.78
CA ASN A 130 -10.71 -2.11 8.90
C ASN A 130 -10.95 -3.48 9.54
N PHE A 131 -10.68 -3.63 10.85
CA PHE A 131 -10.87 -4.90 11.55
C PHE A 131 -12.35 -5.24 11.82
N VAL A 132 -13.25 -4.27 11.70
CA VAL A 132 -14.68 -4.42 12.03
C VAL A 132 -15.55 -4.26 10.78
N ASP A 133 -15.26 -3.23 9.98
CA ASP A 133 -15.98 -2.86 8.78
C ASP A 133 -14.99 -2.39 7.70
N PRO A 134 -14.37 -3.32 6.96
CA PRO A 134 -13.42 -3.00 5.89
C PRO A 134 -14.00 -2.11 4.80
N VAL A 135 -15.31 -2.22 4.52
CA VAL A 135 -15.99 -1.38 3.52
C VAL A 135 -15.97 0.08 3.97
N LYS A 136 -16.24 0.34 5.24
CA LYS A 136 -16.16 1.68 5.80
C LYS A 136 -14.71 2.21 5.83
N ALA A 137 -13.72 1.34 6.07
CA ALA A 137 -12.31 1.72 5.96
C ALA A 137 -11.93 2.12 4.52
N ILE A 138 -12.38 1.36 3.51
CA ILE A 138 -12.20 1.72 2.09
C ILE A 138 -12.82 3.08 1.80
N ASN A 139 -14.07 3.32 2.22
CA ASN A 139 -14.76 4.58 2.00
C ASN A 139 -13.98 5.78 2.57
N TYR A 140 -13.39 5.66 3.76
CA TYR A 140 -12.56 6.72 4.33
C TYR A 140 -11.29 7.00 3.52
N LEU A 141 -10.66 5.98 2.94
CA LEU A 141 -9.46 6.13 2.12
C LEU A 141 -9.77 6.65 0.71
N GLU A 142 -10.86 6.21 0.09
CA GLU A 142 -11.35 6.77 -1.18
C GLU A 142 -11.78 8.24 -1.00
N GLU A 143 -12.39 8.58 0.13
CA GLU A 143 -12.70 9.97 0.47
C GLU A 143 -11.41 10.79 0.68
N SER A 144 -10.40 10.21 1.32
CA SER A 144 -9.06 10.81 1.46
C SER A 144 -8.42 11.11 0.10
N GLU A 145 -8.56 10.19 -0.87
CA GLU A 145 -8.10 10.37 -2.24
C GLU A 145 -8.81 11.52 -2.95
N LEU A 146 -10.14 11.55 -2.88
CA LEU A 146 -10.95 12.62 -3.46
C LEU A 146 -10.53 13.99 -2.89
N HIS A 147 -10.37 14.07 -1.58
CA HIS A 147 -9.95 15.29 -0.89
C HIS A 147 -8.57 15.75 -1.35
N TYR A 148 -7.59 14.84 -1.45
CA TYR A 148 -6.25 15.15 -1.94
C TYR A 148 -6.27 15.72 -3.37
N TYR A 149 -6.99 15.09 -4.30
CA TYR A 149 -7.06 15.59 -5.68
C TYR A 149 -7.77 16.94 -5.78
N ASN A 150 -8.87 17.13 -5.05
CA ASN A 150 -9.57 18.40 -5.00
C ASN A 150 -8.67 19.52 -4.43
N MET A 151 -7.89 19.22 -3.40
CA MET A 151 -6.92 20.15 -2.82
C MET A 151 -5.88 20.57 -3.85
N ILE A 152 -5.29 19.63 -4.58
CA ILE A 152 -4.27 19.92 -5.61
C ILE A 152 -4.84 20.72 -6.77
N GLN A 153 -6.07 20.44 -7.18
CA GLN A 153 -6.73 21.19 -8.27
C GLN A 153 -7.08 22.62 -7.86
N SER A 154 -7.50 22.82 -6.61
CA SER A 154 -7.95 24.12 -6.09
C SER A 154 -6.81 25.08 -5.76
N ASN A 155 -5.64 24.57 -5.36
CA ASN A 155 -4.52 25.37 -4.87
C ASN A 155 -3.33 25.33 -5.84
N ASN A 156 -3.12 26.42 -6.58
CA ASN A 156 -1.91 26.61 -7.40
C ASN A 156 -0.62 26.72 -6.56
N THR A 157 -0.73 26.92 -5.24
CA THR A 157 0.38 26.98 -4.30
C THR A 157 0.17 25.98 -3.15
N PHE A 158 1.11 25.05 -2.97
CA PHE A 158 1.10 24.08 -1.87
C PHE A 158 1.37 24.78 -0.53
N SER A 159 0.29 25.21 0.10
CA SER A 159 0.31 25.98 1.35
C SER A 159 -0.43 25.20 2.43
N TRP A 160 0.18 24.13 2.94
CA TRP A 160 -0.40 23.29 4.00
C TRP A 160 0.45 23.31 5.26
N TYR A 161 -0.22 23.34 6.40
CA TYR A 161 0.42 23.19 7.70
C TYR A 161 0.50 21.70 8.03
N THR A 162 1.70 21.24 8.36
CA THR A 162 1.85 19.98 9.09
C THR A 162 1.42 20.17 10.54
N THR A 163 1.28 19.06 11.27
CA THR A 163 1.02 19.13 12.73
C THR A 163 2.06 19.97 13.45
N ASP A 164 3.33 19.93 13.04
CA ASP A 164 4.39 20.71 13.67
C ASP A 164 4.31 22.21 13.38
N ASP A 165 3.90 22.56 12.16
CA ASP A 165 3.76 23.96 11.75
C ASP A 165 2.66 24.66 12.55
N LEU A 166 1.57 23.93 12.87
CA LEU A 166 0.48 24.46 13.70
C LEU A 166 1.00 24.93 15.05
N PHE A 167 1.92 24.21 15.68
CA PHE A 167 2.50 24.56 16.98
C PHE A 167 3.79 25.37 16.88
N SER A 168 4.26 25.72 15.68
CA SER A 168 5.51 26.48 15.48
C SER A 168 5.44 27.89 16.11
N LEU A 169 6.54 28.40 16.64
CA LEU A 169 6.59 29.81 17.08
C LEU A 169 6.55 30.79 15.91
N ASN A 170 6.84 30.31 14.69
CA ASN A 170 6.77 31.12 13.49
C ASN A 170 5.30 31.37 13.12
N LEU A 171 4.97 32.65 12.96
CA LEU A 171 3.62 33.11 12.67
C LEU A 171 3.34 33.17 11.18
N GLU A 172 4.37 33.38 10.37
CA GLU A 172 4.26 33.23 8.93
C GLU A 172 4.34 31.75 8.56
N PRO A 173 3.47 31.27 7.68
CA PRO A 173 3.57 29.93 7.19
C PRO A 173 4.90 29.75 6.46
N ILE A 174 5.76 28.90 7.02
CA ILE A 174 6.97 28.48 6.35
C ILE A 174 6.59 27.28 5.48
N PHE A 175 5.98 27.56 4.33
CA PHE A 175 5.70 26.55 3.31
C PHE A 175 6.98 26.20 2.57
N GLN A 176 7.83 25.39 3.19
CA GLN A 176 9.01 24.84 2.56
C GLN A 176 8.64 23.69 1.63
N ASN A 177 9.50 23.38 0.65
CA ASN A 177 9.38 22.17 -0.19
C ASN A 177 9.18 20.89 0.64
N ASN A 178 9.73 20.84 1.85
CA ASN A 178 9.54 19.75 2.81
C ASN A 178 8.06 19.51 3.18
N ASN A 179 7.22 20.55 3.22
CA ASN A 179 5.80 20.39 3.55
C ASN A 179 5.02 19.73 2.42
N GLN A 180 5.32 20.07 1.17
CA GLN A 180 4.77 19.38 0.01
C GLN A 180 5.20 17.91 0.03
N GLU A 181 6.48 17.65 0.26
CA GLU A 181 6.98 16.28 0.36
C GLU A 181 6.28 15.49 1.47
N LYS A 182 6.13 16.05 2.68
CA LYS A 182 5.39 15.39 3.78
C LYS A 182 3.92 15.13 3.45
N PHE A 183 3.27 16.07 2.77
CA PHE A 183 1.88 15.93 2.34
C PHE A 183 1.74 14.79 1.30
N GLU A 184 2.62 14.77 0.30
CA GLU A 184 2.70 13.67 -0.68
C GLU A 184 2.94 12.32 0.02
N LYS A 185 3.87 12.25 0.98
CA LYS A 185 4.14 11.02 1.75
C LYS A 185 2.93 10.56 2.56
N LEU A 186 2.19 11.47 3.18
CA LEU A 186 0.97 11.13 3.90
C LEU A 186 -0.08 10.55 2.95
N PHE A 187 -0.29 11.19 1.80
CA PHE A 187 -1.21 10.69 0.80
C PHE A 187 -0.79 9.30 0.29
N LEU A 188 0.50 9.07 0.02
CA LEU A 188 0.99 7.74 -0.37
C LEU A 188 0.79 6.69 0.72
N LYS A 189 0.92 7.04 2.01
CA LYS A 189 0.58 6.12 3.10
C LYS A 189 -0.90 5.74 3.09
N ASN A 190 -1.79 6.67 2.76
CA ASN A 190 -3.22 6.38 2.63
C ASN A 190 -3.48 5.42 1.46
N MET A 191 -2.85 5.66 0.31
CA MET A 191 -3.01 4.81 -0.87
C MET A 191 -2.38 3.42 -0.68
N GLN A 192 -1.26 3.33 0.02
CA GLN A 192 -0.66 2.05 0.43
C GLN A 192 -1.60 1.24 1.31
N PHE A 193 -2.25 1.90 2.26
CA PHE A 193 -3.19 1.19 3.12
C PHE A 193 -4.45 0.76 2.34
N LEU A 194 -4.93 1.59 1.42
CA LEU A 194 -6.03 1.23 0.53
C LEU A 194 -5.67 0.02 -0.35
N CYS A 195 -4.45 0.01 -0.88
CA CYS A 195 -3.89 -1.12 -1.62
C CYS A 195 -3.89 -2.40 -0.77
N PHE A 196 -3.42 -2.32 0.48
CA PHE A 196 -3.43 -3.44 1.41
C PHE A 196 -4.86 -3.99 1.63
N ILE A 197 -5.85 -3.12 1.85
CA ILE A 197 -7.23 -3.56 2.05
C ILE A 197 -7.77 -4.22 0.76
N TYR A 198 -7.53 -3.64 -0.42
CA TYR A 198 -7.94 -4.29 -1.67
C TYR A 198 -7.29 -5.65 -1.88
N PHE A 199 -6.05 -5.81 -1.46
CA PHE A 199 -5.37 -7.10 -1.48
C PHE A 199 -6.07 -8.11 -0.56
N THR A 200 -6.32 -7.76 0.70
CA THR A 200 -6.94 -8.68 1.68
C THR A 200 -8.39 -9.03 1.33
N HIS A 201 -9.07 -8.19 0.55
CA HIS A 201 -10.43 -8.41 0.08
C HIS A 201 -10.54 -9.02 -1.33
N ASN A 202 -9.43 -9.51 -1.90
CA ASN A 202 -9.38 -10.13 -3.23
C ASN A 202 -9.84 -9.21 -4.38
N GLU A 203 -9.80 -7.89 -4.21
CA GLU A 203 -10.08 -6.89 -5.24
C GLU A 203 -8.82 -6.67 -6.11
N MET A 204 -8.40 -7.72 -6.82
CA MET A 204 -7.09 -7.78 -7.49
C MET A 204 -6.86 -6.69 -8.53
N ASP A 205 -7.89 -6.32 -9.30
CA ASP A 205 -7.78 -5.26 -10.31
C ASP A 205 -7.48 -3.91 -9.66
N LYS A 206 -8.17 -3.60 -8.55
CA LYS A 206 -7.93 -2.39 -7.77
C LYS A 206 -6.56 -2.43 -7.11
N TYR A 207 -6.18 -3.56 -6.51
CA TYR A 207 -4.85 -3.74 -5.94
C TYR A 207 -3.75 -3.43 -6.96
N ILE A 208 -3.81 -4.01 -8.16
CA ILE A 208 -2.81 -3.80 -9.21
C ILE A 208 -2.71 -2.33 -9.59
N LEU A 209 -3.86 -1.66 -9.76
CA LEU A 209 -3.93 -0.25 -10.12
C LEU A 209 -3.28 0.65 -9.05
N TYR A 210 -3.70 0.50 -7.79
CA TYR A 210 -3.17 1.32 -6.69
C TYR A 210 -1.71 0.98 -6.38
N GLN A 211 -1.31 -0.29 -6.43
CA GLN A 211 0.08 -0.70 -6.21
C GLN A 211 1.00 -0.12 -7.29
N HIS A 212 0.59 -0.17 -8.56
CA HIS A 212 1.32 0.48 -9.65
C HIS A 212 1.50 1.98 -9.38
N TYR A 213 0.41 2.66 -9.01
CA TYR A 213 0.41 4.09 -8.72
C TYR A 213 1.36 4.46 -7.56
N VAL A 214 1.25 3.73 -6.44
CA VAL A 214 2.12 3.91 -5.27
C VAL A 214 3.58 3.71 -5.63
N LEU A 215 3.93 2.60 -6.30
CA LEU A 215 5.32 2.29 -6.65
C LEU A 215 5.91 3.35 -7.60
N ASN A 216 5.12 3.85 -8.55
CA ASN A 216 5.54 4.92 -9.44
C ASN A 216 5.84 6.22 -8.66
N LYS A 217 4.94 6.60 -7.74
CA LYS A 217 5.12 7.80 -6.92
C LYS A 217 6.28 7.69 -5.93
N GLN A 218 6.49 6.54 -5.31
CA GLN A 218 7.65 6.29 -4.44
C GLN A 218 8.97 6.46 -5.18
N LEU A 219 9.04 6.02 -6.43
CA LEU A 219 10.23 6.19 -7.26
C LEU A 219 10.48 7.67 -7.58
N LEU A 220 9.42 8.44 -7.89
CA LEU A 220 9.53 9.88 -8.17
C LEU A 220 9.97 10.70 -6.97
N LEU A 221 9.50 10.36 -5.76
CA LEU A 221 9.88 11.05 -4.52
C LEU A 221 11.24 10.60 -3.98
N MET A 222 11.85 9.57 -4.57
CA MET A 222 13.03 8.88 -4.03
C MET A 222 12.84 8.45 -2.55
N ASP A 223 11.59 8.17 -2.16
CA ASP A 223 11.17 7.92 -0.79
C ASP A 223 10.93 6.43 -0.55
N THR A 224 11.92 5.62 -0.85
CA THR A 224 11.83 4.19 -0.61
C THR A 224 13.21 3.57 -0.56
N ASP A 225 13.33 2.53 0.24
CA ASP A 225 14.45 1.63 0.08
C ASP A 225 14.38 0.94 -1.30
N VAL A 226 15.51 0.91 -2.02
CA VAL A 226 15.60 0.33 -3.36
C VAL A 226 15.35 -1.17 -3.32
N ALA A 227 15.87 -1.87 -2.31
CA ALA A 227 15.68 -3.32 -2.21
C ALA A 227 14.21 -3.66 -1.94
N GLU A 228 13.58 -2.97 -0.98
CA GLU A 228 12.15 -3.12 -0.68
C GLU A 228 11.27 -2.79 -1.90
N TRP A 229 11.53 -1.66 -2.56
CA TRP A 229 10.77 -1.22 -3.73
C TRP A 229 10.85 -2.23 -4.87
N ALA A 230 12.06 -2.70 -5.20
CA ALA A 230 12.27 -3.67 -6.27
C ALA A 230 11.58 -5.01 -5.96
N SER A 231 11.56 -5.42 -4.70
CA SER A 231 10.85 -6.63 -4.24
C SER A 231 9.33 -6.48 -4.44
N LYS A 232 8.76 -5.32 -4.08
CA LYS A 232 7.34 -5.00 -4.33
C LYS A 232 6.99 -4.95 -5.82
N VAL A 233 7.86 -4.38 -6.67
CA VAL A 233 7.69 -4.39 -8.12
C VAL A 233 7.74 -5.80 -8.70
N ALA A 234 8.68 -6.64 -8.24
CA ALA A 234 8.80 -8.04 -8.68
C ALA A 234 7.55 -8.87 -8.29
N ARG A 235 6.97 -8.60 -7.13
CA ARG A 235 5.69 -9.19 -6.69
C ARG A 235 4.54 -8.78 -7.60
N LEU A 236 4.39 -7.48 -7.88
CA LEU A 236 3.37 -6.98 -8.81
C LEU A 236 3.53 -7.60 -10.21
N ALA A 237 4.76 -7.70 -10.72
CA ALA A 237 5.05 -8.37 -11.98
C ALA A 237 4.68 -9.85 -11.97
N THR A 238 4.88 -10.55 -10.85
CA THR A 238 4.46 -11.95 -10.69
C THR A 238 2.95 -12.10 -10.78
N ILE A 239 2.18 -11.19 -10.15
CA ILE A 239 0.71 -11.16 -10.21
C ILE A 239 0.26 -10.92 -11.66
N LEU A 240 0.79 -9.89 -12.32
CA LEU A 240 0.50 -9.59 -13.72
C LEU A 240 0.79 -10.78 -14.64
N LEU A 241 1.87 -11.50 -14.37
CA LEU A 241 2.24 -12.72 -15.09
C LEU A 241 1.28 -13.89 -14.83
N HIS A 242 0.62 -13.96 -13.66
CA HIS A 242 -0.49 -14.90 -13.40
C HIS A 242 -1.72 -14.54 -14.23
N LEU A 243 -1.99 -13.25 -14.42
CA LEU A 243 -3.08 -12.75 -15.25
C LEU A 243 -2.75 -12.70 -16.76
N GLU A 244 -1.65 -13.33 -17.17
CA GLU A 244 -1.17 -13.35 -18.56
C GLU A 244 -0.93 -11.95 -19.17
N LYS A 245 -0.73 -10.93 -18.32
CA LYS A 245 -0.37 -9.55 -18.70
C LYS A 245 1.15 -9.46 -18.92
N PHE A 246 1.62 -10.13 -19.96
CA PHE A 246 3.06 -10.28 -20.26
C PHE A 246 3.76 -8.93 -20.49
N HIS A 247 3.11 -7.99 -21.19
CA HIS A 247 3.72 -6.71 -21.49
C HIS A 247 3.97 -5.90 -20.23
N GLU A 248 2.96 -5.78 -19.39
CA GLU A 248 2.97 -5.05 -18.12
C GLU A 248 3.96 -5.68 -17.14
N ALA A 249 3.94 -7.01 -17.00
CA ALA A 249 4.91 -7.74 -16.17
C ALA A 249 6.35 -7.47 -16.62
N ARG A 250 6.61 -7.50 -17.94
CA ARG A 250 7.94 -7.21 -18.50
C ARG A 250 8.39 -5.78 -18.20
N HIS A 251 7.49 -4.79 -18.31
CA HIS A 251 7.82 -3.40 -18.03
C HIS A 251 8.18 -3.19 -16.55
N HIS A 252 7.43 -3.80 -15.64
CA HIS A 252 7.75 -3.78 -14.21
C HIS A 252 9.09 -4.45 -13.90
N LEU A 253 9.36 -5.63 -14.46
CA LEU A 253 10.64 -6.31 -14.24
C LEU A 253 11.82 -5.52 -14.81
N ALA A 254 11.66 -4.92 -15.98
CA ALA A 254 12.70 -4.07 -16.57
C ALA A 254 12.99 -2.84 -15.69
N ALA A 255 11.94 -2.17 -15.20
CA ALA A 255 12.10 -1.03 -14.29
C ALA A 255 12.83 -1.44 -12.99
N ALA A 256 12.42 -2.56 -12.37
CA ALA A 256 13.08 -3.09 -11.18
C ALA A 256 14.56 -3.41 -11.43
N THR A 257 14.87 -4.09 -12.53
CA THR A 257 16.26 -4.39 -12.93
C THR A 257 17.08 -3.12 -13.06
N CYS A 258 16.60 -2.12 -13.82
CA CYS A 258 17.35 -0.88 -14.02
C CYS A 258 17.62 -0.11 -12.72
N VAL A 259 16.63 0.00 -11.84
CA VAL A 259 16.76 0.72 -10.57
C VAL A 259 17.73 0.00 -9.63
N VAL A 260 17.64 -1.32 -9.54
CA VAL A 260 18.54 -2.15 -8.71
C VAL A 260 19.97 -2.12 -9.23
N GLU A 261 20.17 -2.26 -10.54
CA GLU A 261 21.50 -2.21 -11.16
C GLU A 261 22.17 -0.84 -10.96
N ALA A 262 21.42 0.25 -11.16
CA ALA A 262 21.93 1.60 -10.90
C ALA A 262 22.35 1.77 -9.44
N ASN A 263 21.54 1.28 -8.49
CA ASN A 263 21.87 1.38 -7.06
C ASN A 263 23.07 0.51 -6.67
N LEU A 264 23.18 -0.72 -7.21
CA LEU A 264 24.35 -1.59 -7.01
C LEU A 264 25.63 -0.96 -7.54
N PHE A 265 25.55 -0.29 -8.69
CA PHE A 265 26.68 0.45 -9.25
C PHE A 265 27.12 1.56 -8.30
N THR A 266 26.19 2.41 -7.84
CA THR A 266 26.48 3.47 -6.87
C THR A 266 27.09 2.93 -5.56
N LEU A 267 26.52 1.86 -5.00
CA LEU A 267 27.03 1.24 -3.77
C LEU A 267 28.41 0.62 -3.94
N THR A 268 28.74 0.12 -5.13
CA THR A 268 30.05 -0.49 -5.41
C THR A 268 31.12 0.56 -5.67
N SER A 269 30.75 1.74 -6.16
CA SER A 269 31.66 2.88 -6.33
C SER A 269 31.93 3.66 -5.05
N ALA A 270 31.14 3.46 -3.98
CA ALA A 270 31.30 4.15 -2.71
C ALA A 270 32.45 3.58 -1.85
N LEU A 271 33.00 4.40 -0.95
CA LEU A 271 34.05 3.98 -0.03
C LEU A 271 33.52 2.89 0.93
N PRO A 272 34.22 1.75 1.10
CA PRO A 272 33.70 0.63 1.85
C PRO A 272 33.44 0.97 3.33
N SER A 273 32.24 0.63 3.81
CA SER A 273 31.83 0.67 5.22
C SER A 273 30.94 -0.52 5.55
N SER A 274 30.81 -0.87 6.83
CA SER A 274 29.96 -1.99 7.30
C SER A 274 28.48 -1.78 6.96
N LEU A 275 28.00 -0.54 7.05
CA LEU A 275 26.64 -0.17 6.67
C LEU A 275 26.40 -0.38 5.17
N LEU A 276 27.34 0.07 4.32
CA LEU A 276 27.24 -0.08 2.87
C LEU A 276 27.32 -1.56 2.44
N TYR A 277 28.11 -2.37 3.14
CA TYR A 277 28.16 -3.81 2.89
C TYR A 277 26.81 -4.48 3.13
N THR A 278 26.14 -4.14 4.24
CA THR A 278 24.80 -4.65 4.56
C THR A 278 23.78 -4.22 3.50
N LYS A 279 23.79 -2.92 3.14
CA LYS A 279 22.93 -2.38 2.08
C LYS A 279 23.14 -3.09 0.74
N LYS A 280 24.41 -3.35 0.39
CA LYS A 280 24.75 -4.06 -0.84
C LYS A 280 24.19 -5.48 -0.86
N ILE A 281 24.24 -6.21 0.26
CA ILE A 281 23.64 -7.54 0.37
C ILE A 281 22.13 -7.48 0.16
N GLU A 282 21.43 -6.51 0.76
CA GLU A 282 19.98 -6.35 0.60
C GLU A 282 19.60 -6.10 -0.86
N VAL A 283 20.31 -5.20 -1.53
CA VAL A 283 20.06 -4.90 -2.95
C VAL A 283 20.41 -6.10 -3.85
N GLN A 284 21.45 -6.87 -3.53
CA GLN A 284 21.76 -8.13 -4.24
C GLN A 284 20.67 -9.18 -4.05
N LYS A 285 20.08 -9.30 -2.84
CA LYS A 285 18.94 -10.18 -2.60
C LYS A 285 17.74 -9.75 -3.45
N ALA A 286 17.42 -8.46 -3.49
CA ALA A 286 16.36 -7.94 -4.35
C ALA A 286 16.63 -8.22 -5.84
N MET A 287 17.88 -8.10 -6.31
CA MET A 287 18.27 -8.47 -7.68
C MET A 287 18.02 -9.95 -7.97
N ALA A 288 18.32 -10.83 -7.00
CA ALA A 288 18.05 -12.26 -7.14
C ALA A 288 16.54 -12.56 -7.22
N GLU A 289 15.71 -11.83 -6.46
CA GLU A 289 14.24 -11.94 -6.54
C GLU A 289 13.70 -11.47 -7.90
N VAL A 290 14.17 -10.33 -8.41
CA VAL A 290 13.82 -9.83 -9.74
C VAL A 290 14.25 -10.84 -10.81
N SER A 291 15.45 -11.40 -10.70
CA SER A 291 15.98 -12.41 -11.62
C SER A 291 15.14 -13.70 -11.59
N LYS A 292 14.71 -14.15 -10.41
CA LYS A 292 13.79 -15.28 -10.26
C LYS A 292 12.47 -15.02 -10.99
N CYS A 293 11.96 -13.78 -10.93
CA CYS A 293 10.75 -13.40 -11.66
C CYS A 293 10.96 -13.35 -13.18
N TRP A 294 12.13 -12.90 -13.67
CA TRP A 294 12.50 -13.03 -15.08
C TRP A 294 12.54 -14.49 -15.56
N CYS A 295 13.07 -15.40 -14.75
CA CYS A 295 13.05 -16.84 -15.07
C CYS A 295 11.61 -17.36 -15.19
N LYS A 296 10.73 -17.01 -14.24
CA LYS A 296 9.31 -17.37 -14.30
C LYS A 296 8.63 -16.80 -15.54
N TYR A 297 8.91 -15.53 -15.86
CA TYR A 297 8.42 -14.87 -17.06
C TYR A 297 8.82 -15.63 -18.33
N GLY A 298 10.10 -15.96 -18.47
CA GLY A 298 10.61 -16.73 -19.61
C GLY A 298 9.97 -18.11 -19.72
N ILE A 299 9.84 -18.84 -18.62
CA ILE A 299 9.18 -20.15 -18.60
C ILE A 299 7.72 -20.04 -19.04
N LYS A 300 6.96 -19.07 -18.50
CA LYS A 300 5.57 -18.86 -18.88
C LYS A 300 5.41 -18.45 -20.34
N LEU A 301 6.30 -17.60 -20.84
CA LEU A 301 6.31 -17.21 -22.25
C LEU A 301 6.59 -18.41 -23.17
N LEU A 302 7.54 -19.27 -22.81
CA LEU A 302 7.82 -20.51 -23.54
C LEU A 302 6.64 -21.48 -23.50
N LYS A 303 5.96 -21.61 -22.36
CA LYS A 303 4.73 -22.42 -22.24
C LYS A 303 3.61 -21.87 -23.14
N ALA A 304 3.36 -20.56 -23.10
CA ALA A 304 2.38 -19.90 -23.95
C ALA A 304 2.71 -20.06 -25.44
N SER A 305 3.98 -19.90 -25.81
CA SER A 305 4.47 -20.11 -27.19
C SER A 305 4.31 -21.56 -27.66
N LYS A 306 4.69 -22.54 -26.82
CA LYS A 306 4.46 -23.97 -27.09
C LYS A 306 2.97 -24.23 -27.30
N HIS A 307 2.12 -23.72 -26.41
CA HIS A 307 0.68 -23.90 -26.52
C HIS A 307 0.13 -23.30 -27.80
N HIS A 308 0.50 -22.06 -28.14
CA HIS A 308 0.09 -21.41 -29.37
C HIS A 308 0.49 -22.21 -30.62
N TYR A 309 1.74 -22.69 -30.66
CA TYR A 309 2.24 -23.53 -31.75
C TYR A 309 1.47 -24.86 -31.87
N LEU A 310 1.25 -25.56 -30.76
CA LEU A 310 0.51 -26.83 -30.76
C LEU A 310 -0.95 -26.64 -31.17
N TYR A 311 -1.59 -25.57 -30.68
CA TYR A 311 -2.94 -25.20 -31.07
C TYR A 311 -3.03 -24.93 -32.58
N GLN A 312 -2.09 -24.16 -33.13
CA GLN A 312 -2.05 -23.88 -34.57
C GLN A 312 -1.87 -25.16 -35.41
N LYS A 313 -1.11 -26.14 -34.90
CA LYS A 313 -0.77 -27.35 -35.65
C LYS A 313 -1.83 -28.45 -35.53
N TYR A 314 -2.48 -28.57 -34.38
CA TYR A 314 -3.37 -29.69 -34.06
C TYR A 314 -4.81 -29.25 -33.73
N GLY A 315 -5.12 -27.96 -33.69
CA GLY A 315 -6.44 -27.47 -33.28
C GLY A 315 -6.77 -27.84 -31.83
N ASP A 316 -8.05 -27.98 -31.49
CA ASP A 316 -8.52 -28.22 -30.11
C ASP A 316 -8.12 -29.59 -29.52
N CYS A 317 -7.61 -30.54 -30.34
CA CYS A 317 -7.24 -31.87 -29.88
C CYS A 317 -5.82 -31.98 -29.28
N TYR A 318 -5.09 -30.87 -29.16
CA TYR A 318 -3.71 -30.84 -28.64
C TYR A 318 -3.57 -31.15 -27.15
N HIS A 319 -4.65 -31.21 -26.36
CA HIS A 319 -4.59 -31.55 -24.94
C HIS A 319 -3.95 -32.93 -24.68
N ASN A 320 -4.13 -33.88 -25.60
CA ASN A 320 -3.47 -35.19 -25.55
C ASN A 320 -1.99 -35.14 -25.94
N ALA A 321 -1.55 -34.08 -26.64
CA ALA A 321 -0.17 -33.89 -27.11
C ALA A 321 0.73 -33.16 -26.10
N LEU A 322 0.20 -32.73 -24.94
CA LEU A 322 0.96 -31.95 -23.95
C LEU A 322 2.09 -32.74 -23.29
N TRP A 323 1.91 -34.05 -23.13
CA TRP A 323 2.82 -34.99 -22.47
C TRP A 323 3.70 -35.79 -23.43
N THR A 324 3.45 -35.67 -24.72
CA THR A 324 4.14 -36.39 -25.78
C THR A 324 5.48 -35.70 -26.03
N THR A 325 6.58 -36.40 -25.77
CA THR A 325 7.92 -35.88 -26.06
C THR A 325 8.06 -35.58 -27.55
N PRO A 326 8.93 -34.65 -27.98
CA PRO A 326 9.13 -34.35 -29.40
C PRO A 326 9.42 -35.60 -30.26
N LYS A 327 10.02 -36.63 -29.66
CA LYS A 327 10.26 -37.93 -30.31
C LYS A 327 8.98 -38.71 -30.52
N GLU A 328 8.12 -38.77 -29.52
CA GLU A 328 6.82 -39.43 -29.61
C GLU A 328 5.89 -38.70 -30.59
N ILE A 329 5.93 -37.36 -30.66
CA ILE A 329 5.17 -36.59 -31.67
C ILE A 329 5.65 -36.93 -33.09
N VAL A 330 6.96 -37.09 -33.32
CA VAL A 330 7.49 -37.50 -34.63
C VAL A 330 7.10 -38.95 -34.96
N GLN A 331 7.08 -39.83 -33.96
CA GLN A 331 6.63 -41.21 -34.11
C GLN A 331 5.13 -41.27 -34.41
N GLU A 332 4.33 -40.46 -33.72
CA GLU A 332 2.88 -40.39 -33.84
C GLU A 332 2.47 -39.74 -35.16
N VAL A 333 3.18 -38.72 -35.65
CA VAL A 333 2.98 -38.17 -37.01
C VAL A 333 3.31 -39.21 -38.08
N LYS A 334 4.38 -40.01 -37.93
CA LYS A 334 4.68 -41.11 -38.86
C LYS A 334 3.63 -42.23 -38.80
N THR A 335 3.14 -42.53 -37.59
CA THR A 335 2.13 -43.56 -37.37
C THR A 335 0.76 -43.09 -37.88
N ASN A 336 0.42 -41.82 -37.73
CA ASN A 336 -0.81 -41.21 -38.21
C ASN A 336 -0.80 -40.99 -39.72
N GLN A 337 0.36 -40.71 -40.34
CA GLN A 337 0.49 -40.73 -41.81
C GLN A 337 0.27 -42.14 -42.38
N ASN A 338 0.78 -43.17 -41.70
CA ASN A 338 0.55 -44.57 -42.09
C ASN A 338 -0.89 -45.02 -41.82
N LYS A 339 -1.50 -44.57 -40.71
CA LYS A 339 -2.92 -44.80 -40.43
C LYS A 339 -3.83 -44.06 -41.40
N LEU A 340 -3.54 -42.83 -41.80
CA LEU A 340 -4.30 -42.11 -42.85
C LEU A 340 -4.24 -42.84 -44.21
N LEU A 341 -3.13 -43.52 -44.50
CA LEU A 341 -2.97 -44.39 -45.68
C LEU A 341 -3.78 -45.69 -45.57
N GLU A 342 -4.00 -46.23 -44.37
CA GLU A 342 -4.88 -47.39 -44.11
C GLU A 342 -6.35 -47.00 -43.95
N GLU A 343 -6.65 -45.83 -43.39
CA GLU A 343 -7.99 -45.27 -43.21
C GLU A 343 -8.57 -44.81 -44.55
N ASN A 344 -7.76 -44.34 -45.50
CA ASN A 344 -8.21 -44.15 -46.89
C ASN A 344 -8.56 -45.47 -47.59
N LYS A 345 -8.05 -46.62 -47.11
CA LYS A 345 -8.48 -47.96 -47.59
C LYS A 345 -9.72 -48.47 -46.85
N ASN A 346 -10.00 -47.97 -45.65
CA ASN A 346 -11.08 -48.44 -44.80
C ASN A 346 -12.31 -47.49 -44.77
N MET A 347 -12.17 -46.24 -45.20
CA MET A 347 -13.26 -45.26 -45.35
C MET A 347 -14.15 -45.50 -46.59
N GLU A 348 -13.84 -46.48 -47.44
CA GLU A 348 -14.85 -47.05 -48.36
C GLU A 348 -15.89 -47.92 -47.63
N ASN A 349 -15.67 -48.31 -46.36
CA ASN A 349 -16.43 -49.41 -45.74
C ASN A 349 -17.18 -49.10 -44.43
N ALA A 350 -17.18 -47.88 -43.89
CA ALA A 350 -17.80 -47.66 -42.57
C ALA A 350 -18.39 -46.25 -42.37
N ASN A 351 -19.31 -45.85 -43.24
CA ASN A 351 -20.40 -44.95 -42.83
C ASN A 351 -21.31 -45.74 -41.87
N ASN A 352 -21.28 -45.48 -40.56
CA ASN A 352 -22.40 -45.71 -39.64
C ASN A 352 -22.13 -45.23 -38.19
N TYR A 353 -22.89 -44.22 -37.76
CA TYR A 353 -23.31 -43.83 -36.39
C TYR A 353 -22.34 -43.16 -35.38
N GLU A 354 -22.46 -41.82 -35.26
CA GLU A 354 -22.92 -40.98 -34.12
C GLU A 354 -23.13 -41.66 -32.71
N VAL A 355 -22.97 -41.07 -31.49
CA VAL A 355 -22.99 -39.68 -30.95
C VAL A 355 -22.74 -39.66 -29.41
N SER A 356 -22.06 -38.62 -28.87
CA SER A 356 -22.34 -37.86 -27.59
C SER A 356 -22.04 -38.42 -26.17
N VAL A 357 -21.79 -37.67 -25.05
CA VAL A 357 -21.64 -36.23 -24.64
C VAL A 357 -21.51 -36.12 -23.07
N ASN A 358 -20.87 -35.05 -22.52
CA ASN A 358 -21.05 -34.35 -21.19
C ASN A 358 -20.65 -35.01 -19.83
N LYS A 359 -20.39 -34.35 -18.67
CA LYS A 359 -20.21 -32.97 -18.10
C LYS A 359 -19.91 -33.16 -16.56
N VAL A 360 -19.04 -32.41 -15.85
CA VAL A 360 -19.26 -31.19 -14.99
C VAL A 360 -19.01 -31.36 -13.45
N ASN A 361 -18.48 -30.28 -12.84
CA ASN A 361 -18.77 -29.63 -11.52
C ASN A 361 -17.74 -29.52 -10.36
N GLU A 362 -17.36 -28.25 -10.11
CA GLU A 362 -17.15 -27.40 -8.90
C GLU A 362 -17.39 -27.89 -7.44
N ASN A 363 -16.56 -27.44 -6.46
CA ASN A 363 -16.84 -26.34 -5.47
C ASN A 363 -15.95 -26.27 -4.17
N LYS A 364 -15.83 -25.04 -3.59
CA LYS A 364 -15.71 -24.60 -2.13
C LYS A 364 -14.40 -24.80 -1.30
N ILE A 365 -13.97 -24.05 -0.24
CA ILE A 365 -14.24 -22.75 0.49
C ILE A 365 -13.29 -22.58 1.74
N ILE A 366 -12.97 -21.34 2.22
CA ILE A 366 -12.57 -20.79 3.60
C ILE A 366 -11.21 -21.23 4.25
N GLY A 367 -10.39 -20.46 5.04
CA GLY A 367 -10.34 -19.12 5.70
C GLY A 367 -9.33 -19.05 6.90
N ASP A 368 -9.07 -17.83 7.47
CA ASP A 368 -8.33 -17.40 8.72
C ASP A 368 -6.78 -17.13 8.63
N GLU A 369 -6.06 -16.18 9.29
CA GLU A 369 -6.20 -15.22 10.43
C GLU A 369 -5.04 -14.13 10.37
N ILE A 370 -5.15 -12.95 11.03
CA ILE A 370 -4.18 -11.79 10.99
C ILE A 370 -3.59 -11.46 12.38
N GLN A 371 -2.34 -10.96 12.43
CA GLN A 371 -1.60 -10.53 13.63
C GLN A 371 -1.06 -9.07 13.52
N ASP A 372 -1.21 -8.29 14.60
CA ASP A 372 -0.82 -6.88 14.74
C ASP A 372 0.62 -6.66 15.26
N SER A 373 1.34 -5.72 14.64
CA SER A 373 2.33 -4.85 15.27
C SER A 373 2.43 -3.56 14.44
N GLU A 374 2.76 -2.41 15.06
CA GLU A 374 3.02 -1.12 14.39
C GLU A 374 4.33 -1.13 13.55
N GLU A 375 4.67 -2.26 12.95
CA GLU A 375 5.41 -2.28 11.69
C GLU A 375 4.39 -2.23 10.56
N VAL A 376 4.78 -1.68 9.42
CA VAL A 376 4.10 -2.02 8.16
C VAL A 376 3.94 -3.54 8.20
N ILE A 377 2.71 -4.06 8.30
CA ILE A 377 2.44 -5.49 8.12
C ILE A 377 3.19 -5.82 6.85
N SER A 378 4.30 -6.55 6.98
CA SER A 378 5.10 -6.80 5.81
C SER A 378 4.19 -7.63 4.92
N GLU A 379 3.80 -7.06 3.78
CA GLU A 379 3.06 -7.74 2.72
C GLU A 379 3.72 -9.10 2.36
N ASN A 380 4.95 -9.36 2.83
CA ASN A 380 5.75 -10.56 2.68
C ASN A 380 5.19 -11.80 3.38
N VAL A 381 4.44 -11.70 4.48
CA VAL A 381 3.96 -12.89 5.23
C VAL A 381 2.64 -13.44 4.67
N LEU A 382 1.65 -12.59 4.39
CA LEU A 382 0.33 -13.00 3.92
C LEU A 382 0.28 -13.48 2.45
N VAL A 383 1.27 -13.11 1.63
CA VAL A 383 1.28 -13.45 0.19
C VAL A 383 1.98 -14.76 -0.12
N SER A 384 2.87 -15.26 0.75
CA SER A 384 3.36 -16.63 0.62
C SER A 384 2.25 -17.66 0.76
N GLU A 385 1.32 -17.44 1.69
CA GLU A 385 0.23 -18.37 1.98
C GLU A 385 -0.79 -18.43 0.82
N ILE A 386 -1.13 -17.28 0.22
CA ILE A 386 -2.06 -17.23 -0.93
C ILE A 386 -1.41 -17.73 -2.24
N ILE A 387 -0.11 -17.51 -2.45
CA ILE A 387 0.61 -18.11 -3.60
C ILE A 387 0.64 -19.64 -3.49
N ASP A 388 0.67 -20.19 -2.28
CA ASP A 388 0.64 -21.63 -2.07
C ASP A 388 -0.78 -22.20 -2.23
N GLU A 389 -1.85 -21.50 -1.83
CA GLU A 389 -3.24 -21.85 -2.17
C GLU A 389 -3.55 -21.83 -3.68
N ILE A 390 -2.97 -20.89 -4.43
CA ILE A 390 -3.10 -20.84 -5.89
C ILE A 390 -2.36 -22.00 -6.56
N LYS A 391 -1.21 -22.43 -6.02
CA LYS A 391 -0.50 -23.63 -6.50
C LYS A 391 -1.26 -24.93 -6.23
N GLU A 392 -1.98 -25.02 -5.11
CA GLU A 392 -2.80 -26.19 -4.77
C GLU A 392 -4.00 -26.38 -5.72
N LYS A 393 -4.52 -25.29 -6.29
CA LYS A 393 -5.59 -25.35 -7.31
C LYS A 393 -5.11 -25.70 -8.72
N ASP A 394 -3.81 -25.53 -9.00
CA ASP A 394 -3.17 -25.90 -10.29
C ASP A 394 -2.53 -27.31 -10.25
N SER A 395 -2.57 -28.00 -9.10
CA SER A 395 -1.97 -29.34 -8.89
C SER A 395 -2.97 -30.46 -8.60
N ASN A 396 -4.27 -30.15 -8.60
CA ASN A 396 -5.39 -31.10 -8.71
C ASN A 396 -6.12 -30.88 -10.03
#